data_AF-A0AB38XQG4-F1
#
_entry.id   AF-A0AB38XQG4-F1
#
_cell.length_a   1.000
_cell.length_b   1.000
_cell.length_c   1.000
_cell.angle_alpha   90.00
_cell.angle_beta   90.00
_cell.angle_gamma   90.00
#
_symmetry.space_group_name_H-M   'P 1'
#
loop_
_entity.id
_entity.type
_entity.pdbx_description
1 polymer ?
#
loop_
_entity_poly.entity_id
_entity_poly.type
_entity_poly.pdbx_seq_one_letter_code
_entity_poly.pdbx_strand_id
1 'polypeptide(L)'
;MGKNNICPLTGQPLKDGRQISPEAERQVLEALRQLPGLHENALQSAYRMTSHPQTGGGVRTGPAERIPYNPALMRRIEAAARPLHVIAKAWGKPVDGHFHTYCQQIAAALPGKVKNPNAATVALQVRDSYNSLERVADLPPEKWFYGTCDAPVGPHETICGRAIYAPKGRAIVTCSRCRTRHDAKRLIDASKQRLSEYAVTIPHMVRLLNQSAAGIHLKPKTVYKWAERGKLSPVRETSQGKLYRVGDVLALAEESPAKQ
;
A
#
# COMPACT_ATOMS: atom_id res chain seq x y z
N MET A 1 5.79 -25.18 -40.43
CA MET A 1 4.76 -24.94 -39.39
C MET A 1 4.78 -23.46 -39.02
N GLY A 2 3.88 -22.67 -39.59
CA GLY A 2 3.84 -21.22 -39.37
C GLY A 2 3.38 -20.87 -37.96
N LYS A 3 4.18 -20.12 -37.20
CA LYS A 3 3.75 -19.58 -35.91
C LYS A 3 2.51 -18.71 -36.15
N ASN A 4 1.42 -19.02 -35.45
CA ASN A 4 0.19 -18.22 -35.48
C ASN A 4 0.54 -16.74 -35.30
N ASN A 5 0.37 -15.96 -36.37
CA ASN A 5 0.69 -14.54 -36.40
C ASN A 5 -0.48 -13.74 -35.80
N ILE A 6 -0.85 -14.09 -34.57
CA ILE A 6 -2.04 -13.60 -33.87
C ILE A 6 -1.58 -12.90 -32.59
N CYS A 7 -2.19 -11.75 -32.30
CA CYS A 7 -1.90 -10.97 -31.13
C CYS A 7 -2.38 -11.72 -29.88
N PRO A 8 -1.51 -11.94 -28.87
CA PRO A 8 -1.87 -12.70 -27.67
C PRO A 8 -2.84 -11.96 -26.74
N LEU A 9 -3.04 -10.66 -26.93
CA LEU A 9 -3.96 -9.86 -26.10
C LEU A 9 -5.37 -9.78 -26.69
N THR A 10 -5.46 -9.64 -28.02
CA THR A 10 -6.69 -9.26 -28.71
C THR A 10 -7.19 -10.33 -29.69
N GLY A 11 -6.38 -11.35 -30.00
CA GLY A 11 -6.71 -12.35 -31.02
C GLY A 11 -6.66 -11.83 -32.46
N GLN A 12 -6.25 -10.57 -32.68
CA GLN A 12 -6.17 -9.98 -34.01
C GLN A 12 -4.92 -10.44 -34.79
N PRO A 13 -4.97 -10.55 -36.12
CA PRO A 13 -3.80 -10.86 -36.92
C PRO A 13 -2.73 -9.76 -36.81
N LEU A 14 -1.48 -10.18 -36.65
CA LEU A 14 -0.30 -9.32 -36.61
C LEU A 14 0.20 -9.07 -38.04
N LYS A 15 0.59 -7.83 -38.32
CA LYS A 15 1.18 -7.39 -39.60
C LYS A 15 2.53 -6.70 -39.34
N ASP A 16 3.36 -6.59 -40.38
CA ASP A 16 4.58 -5.77 -40.40
C ASP A 16 5.62 -6.09 -39.31
N GLY A 17 5.70 -7.37 -38.91
CA GLY A 17 6.62 -7.85 -37.87
C GLY A 17 6.26 -7.38 -36.46
N ARG A 18 5.08 -6.79 -36.26
CA ARG A 18 4.59 -6.39 -34.95
C ARG A 18 4.37 -7.62 -34.07
N GLN A 19 4.65 -7.47 -32.79
CA GLN A 19 4.39 -8.50 -31.79
C GLN A 19 3.05 -8.26 -31.05
N ILE A 20 2.48 -7.06 -31.18
CA ILE A 20 1.15 -6.70 -30.66
C ILE A 20 0.34 -5.95 -31.72
N SER A 21 -0.99 -6.15 -31.71
CA SER A 21 -1.88 -5.42 -32.62
C SER A 21 -1.97 -3.94 -32.24
N PRO A 22 -2.40 -3.06 -33.17
CA PRO A 22 -2.65 -1.65 -32.85
C PRO A 22 -3.68 -1.47 -31.72
N GLU A 23 -4.66 -2.37 -31.65
CA GLU A 23 -5.64 -2.36 -30.57
C GLU A 23 -5.01 -2.71 -29.21
N ALA A 24 -4.17 -3.74 -29.18
CA ALA A 24 -3.43 -4.10 -27.97
C ALA A 24 -2.51 -2.96 -27.51
N GLU A 25 -1.86 -2.25 -28.45
CA GLU A 25 -1.08 -1.06 -28.14
C GLU A 25 -1.93 0.03 -27.47
N ARG A 26 -3.11 0.34 -28.01
CA ARG A 26 -4.04 1.32 -27.40
C ARG A 26 -4.47 0.91 -25.99
N GLN A 27 -4.85 -0.35 -25.79
CA GLN A 27 -5.28 -0.86 -24.48
C GLN A 27 -4.15 -0.79 -23.44
N VAL A 28 -2.91 -1.12 -23.84
CA VAL A 28 -1.75 -1.06 -22.95
C VAL A 28 -1.42 0.39 -22.58
N LEU A 29 -1.49 1.33 -23.54
CA LEU A 29 -1.27 2.76 -23.28
C LEU A 29 -2.34 3.33 -22.33
N GLU A 30 -3.60 2.92 -22.49
CA GLU A 30 -4.67 3.29 -21.57
C GLU A 30 -4.41 2.75 -20.16
N ALA A 31 -4.11 1.46 -20.05
CA ALA A 31 -3.79 0.84 -18.77
C ALA A 31 -2.62 1.53 -18.06
N LEU A 32 -1.54 1.87 -18.78
CA LEU A 32 -0.40 2.61 -18.24
C LEU A 32 -0.77 4.01 -17.73
N ARG A 33 -1.79 4.66 -18.31
CA ARG A 33 -2.30 5.95 -17.84
C ARG A 33 -3.08 5.82 -16.54
N GLN A 34 -3.85 4.74 -16.38
CA GLN A 34 -4.74 4.51 -15.24
C GLN A 34 -4.03 3.86 -14.04
N LEU A 35 -3.00 3.06 -14.30
CA LEU A 35 -2.23 2.29 -13.32
C LEU A 35 -1.75 3.11 -12.10
N PRO A 36 -1.24 4.35 -12.22
CA PRO A 36 -0.82 5.13 -11.05
C PRO A 36 -1.96 5.37 -10.04
N GLY A 37 -3.16 5.71 -10.53
CA GLY A 37 -4.34 5.91 -9.69
C GLY A 37 -4.81 4.60 -9.04
N LEU A 38 -4.82 3.51 -9.80
CA LEU A 38 -5.14 2.17 -9.27
C LEU A 38 -4.14 1.72 -8.20
N HIS A 39 -2.85 2.00 -8.39
CA HIS A 39 -1.81 1.67 -7.41
C HIS A 39 -1.98 2.46 -6.12
N GLU A 40 -2.32 3.75 -6.20
CA GLU A 40 -2.66 4.56 -5.03
C GLU A 40 -3.89 4.03 -4.30
N ASN A 41 -4.98 3.74 -5.03
CA ASN A 41 -6.20 3.17 -4.46
C ASN A 41 -5.93 1.80 -3.82
N ALA A 42 -5.16 0.94 -4.47
CA ALA A 42 -4.78 -0.38 -3.95
C ALA A 42 -3.92 -0.26 -2.68
N LEU A 43 -2.94 0.65 -2.66
CA LEU A 43 -2.18 0.97 -1.44
C LEU A 43 -3.14 1.38 -0.33
N GLN A 44 -4.03 2.34 -0.59
CA GLN A 44 -5.03 2.73 0.39
C GLN A 44 -5.84 1.50 0.89
N SER A 45 -6.30 0.61 0.01
CA SER A 45 -7.02 -0.63 0.37
C SER A 45 -6.19 -1.59 1.24
N ALA A 46 -4.90 -1.78 0.92
CA ALA A 46 -4.00 -2.62 1.71
C ALA A 46 -3.78 -2.06 3.12
N TYR A 47 -3.75 -0.74 3.25
CA TYR A 47 -3.67 -0.09 4.56
C TYR A 47 -5.03 -0.02 5.30
N ARG A 48 -6.17 -0.15 4.59
CA ARG A 48 -7.55 -0.06 5.12
C ARG A 48 -8.12 -1.36 5.69
N MET A 49 -7.51 -2.52 5.43
CA MET A 49 -8.11 -3.82 5.82
C MET A 49 -7.26 -4.63 6.80
N THR A 50 -7.70 -4.78 8.07
CA THR A 50 -7.78 -6.16 8.62
C THR A 50 -9.07 -6.39 9.38
N SER A 51 -10.08 -6.89 8.67
CA SER A 51 -11.02 -7.81 9.28
C SER A 51 -11.48 -8.80 8.22
N HIS A 52 -10.85 -9.97 8.17
CA HIS A 52 -11.53 -11.27 8.09
C HIS A 52 -10.60 -12.41 8.59
N PRO A 53 -11.18 -13.55 9.03
CA PRO A 53 -10.49 -14.64 9.71
C PRO A 53 -10.07 -15.72 8.71
N GLN A 54 -8.86 -16.25 8.85
CA GLN A 54 -8.58 -17.62 8.45
C GLN A 54 -7.79 -18.31 9.56
N THR A 55 -8.40 -19.42 9.93
CA THR A 55 -7.99 -20.56 10.75
C THR A 55 -6.55 -21.04 10.53
N GLY A 56 -5.90 -21.36 11.66
CA GLY A 56 -4.93 -22.46 11.75
C GLY A 56 -3.45 -22.12 11.50
N GLY A 57 -2.61 -22.44 12.48
CA GLY A 57 -1.14 -22.53 12.33
C GLY A 57 -0.38 -21.44 13.08
N GLY A 58 0.10 -21.77 14.29
CA GLY A 58 0.88 -20.85 15.12
C GLY A 58 2.22 -20.49 14.48
N VAL A 59 2.41 -19.21 14.22
CA VAL A 59 3.74 -18.59 14.12
C VAL A 59 3.76 -17.45 15.13
N ARG A 60 4.68 -17.53 16.09
CA ARG A 60 4.95 -16.45 17.06
C ARG A 60 5.72 -15.35 16.32
N THR A 61 5.00 -14.45 15.69
CA THR A 61 5.57 -13.26 15.06
C THR A 61 5.84 -12.18 16.11
N GLY A 62 7.08 -11.69 16.16
CA GLY A 62 7.56 -10.73 17.16
C GLY A 62 6.95 -9.32 17.03
N PRO A 63 7.29 -8.39 17.95
CA PRO A 63 6.70 -7.04 18.04
C PRO A 63 6.80 -6.19 16.77
N ALA A 64 7.77 -6.48 15.89
CA ALA A 64 8.02 -5.76 14.63
C ALA A 64 7.02 -6.08 13.50
N GLU A 65 6.21 -7.14 13.63
CA GLU A 65 5.16 -7.49 12.65
C GLU A 65 3.80 -6.83 12.95
N ARG A 66 3.75 -5.91 13.92
CA ARG A 66 2.56 -5.16 14.36
C ARG A 66 2.36 -3.87 13.55
N ILE A 67 2.58 -3.89 12.24
CA ILE A 67 2.32 -2.72 11.39
C ILE A 67 0.87 -2.82 10.86
N PRO A 68 0.04 -1.74 10.91
CA PRO A 68 -1.37 -1.80 10.53
C PRO A 68 -1.55 -1.65 9.01
N TYR A 69 -1.14 -2.67 8.28
CA TYR A 69 -1.55 -2.91 6.90
C TYR A 69 -1.83 -4.40 6.70
N ASN A 70 -2.51 -4.75 5.62
CA ASN A 70 -2.69 -6.14 5.21
C ASN A 70 -1.43 -6.63 4.48
N PRO A 71 -0.57 -7.45 5.10
CA PRO A 71 0.67 -7.88 4.47
C PRO A 71 0.43 -8.74 3.22
N ALA A 72 -0.70 -9.44 3.13
CA ALA A 72 -1.05 -10.19 1.94
C ALA A 72 -1.42 -9.27 0.77
N LEU A 73 -2.15 -8.17 1.01
CA LEU A 73 -2.46 -7.19 -0.03
C LEU A 73 -1.22 -6.38 -0.41
N MET A 74 -0.36 -6.00 0.55
CA MET A 74 0.90 -5.33 0.22
C MET A 74 1.79 -6.20 -0.66
N ARG A 75 1.94 -7.50 -0.35
CA ARG A 75 2.65 -8.44 -1.24
C ARG A 75 2.03 -8.51 -2.63
N ARG A 76 0.70 -8.46 -2.76
CA ARG A 76 0.01 -8.45 -4.05
C ARG A 76 0.27 -7.16 -4.84
N ILE A 77 0.29 -6.01 -4.16
CA ILE A 77 0.60 -4.71 -4.77
C ILE A 77 2.05 -4.67 -5.24
N GLU A 78 2.99 -5.10 -4.40
CA GLU A 78 4.41 -5.19 -4.74
C GLU A 78 4.64 -6.16 -5.91
N ALA A 79 3.99 -7.32 -5.89
CA ALA A 79 4.04 -8.29 -6.99
C ALA A 79 3.45 -7.73 -8.28
N ALA A 80 2.38 -6.93 -8.21
CA ALA A 80 1.81 -6.25 -9.38
C ALA A 80 2.72 -5.11 -9.89
N ALA A 81 3.48 -4.45 -9.00
CA ALA A 81 4.34 -3.34 -9.37
C ALA A 81 5.70 -3.77 -9.94
N ARG A 82 6.23 -4.89 -9.46
CA ARG A 82 7.58 -5.38 -9.79
C ARG A 82 7.85 -5.58 -11.29
N PRO A 83 6.95 -6.17 -12.10
CA PRO A 83 7.19 -6.32 -13.54
C PRO A 83 7.40 -4.98 -14.24
N LEU A 84 6.61 -3.96 -13.89
CA LEU A 84 6.73 -2.63 -14.51
C LEU A 84 8.05 -1.94 -14.16
N HIS A 85 8.54 -2.11 -12.93
CA HIS A 85 9.88 -1.66 -12.57
C HIS A 85 10.97 -2.32 -13.43
N VAL A 86 10.89 -3.63 -13.62
CA VAL A 86 11.86 -4.39 -14.44
C VAL A 86 11.80 -3.96 -15.91
N ILE A 87 10.61 -3.78 -16.47
CA ILE A 87 10.43 -3.33 -17.86
C ILE A 87 10.99 -1.92 -18.04
N ALA A 88 10.63 -0.98 -17.16
CA ALA A 88 11.10 0.40 -17.23
C ALA A 88 12.63 0.48 -17.20
N LYS A 89 13.27 -0.32 -16.33
CA LYS A 89 14.73 -0.44 -16.28
C LYS A 89 15.34 -1.01 -17.56
N ALA A 90 14.66 -1.96 -18.21
CA ALA A 90 15.15 -2.58 -19.44
C ALA A 90 14.96 -1.69 -20.68
N TRP A 91 13.92 -0.86 -20.72
CA TRP A 91 13.53 -0.07 -21.89
C TRP A 91 13.97 1.40 -21.83
N GLY A 92 14.41 1.88 -20.67
CA GLY A 92 14.87 3.25 -20.46
C GLY A 92 16.22 3.36 -19.74
N LYS A 93 16.65 4.58 -19.44
CA LYS A 93 17.76 4.83 -18.50
C LYS A 93 17.26 4.51 -17.08
N PRO A 94 18.10 3.96 -16.18
CA PRO A 94 17.70 3.72 -14.80
C PRO A 94 17.30 5.06 -14.17
N VAL A 95 16.05 5.16 -13.73
CA VAL A 95 15.58 6.30 -12.95
C VAL A 95 15.21 5.78 -11.58
N ASP A 96 15.79 6.40 -10.54
CA ASP A 96 15.30 6.28 -9.19
C ASP A 96 13.90 6.89 -9.16
N GLY A 97 12.90 6.04 -9.35
CA GLY A 97 11.54 6.47 -9.67
C GLY A 97 10.50 5.78 -8.81
N HIS A 98 9.38 6.45 -8.60
CA HIS A 98 8.17 5.86 -8.02
C HIS A 98 7.37 5.13 -9.12
N PHE A 99 6.41 4.30 -8.74
CA PHE A 99 5.59 3.49 -9.65
C PHE A 99 5.02 4.26 -10.86
N HIS A 100 4.62 5.52 -10.65
CA HIS A 100 4.18 6.46 -11.69
C HIS A 100 5.21 6.66 -12.80
N THR A 101 6.48 6.87 -12.43
CA THR A 101 7.58 7.14 -13.36
C THR A 101 7.80 5.95 -14.29
N TYR A 102 7.68 4.72 -13.77
CA TYR A 102 7.79 3.51 -14.59
C TYR A 102 6.68 3.44 -15.63
N CYS A 103 5.43 3.73 -15.24
CA CYS A 103 4.29 3.71 -16.14
C CYS A 103 4.46 4.72 -17.29
N GLN A 104 4.88 5.95 -16.97
CA GLN A 104 5.15 6.99 -17.98
C GLN A 104 6.25 6.60 -18.96
N GLN A 105 7.35 6.02 -18.46
CA GLN A 105 8.47 5.60 -19.30
C GLN A 105 8.08 4.48 -20.26
N ILE A 106 7.36 3.47 -19.77
CA ILE A 106 6.89 2.37 -20.61
C ILE A 106 5.93 2.92 -21.68
N ALA A 107 5.02 3.82 -21.30
CA ALA A 107 4.06 4.42 -22.22
C ALA A 107 4.76 5.22 -23.34
N ALA A 108 5.81 5.97 -23.00
CA ALA A 108 6.60 6.72 -23.97
C ALA A 108 7.40 5.81 -24.92
N ALA A 109 7.92 4.69 -24.41
CA ALA A 109 8.76 3.77 -25.19
C ALA A 109 7.96 2.80 -26.08
N LEU A 110 6.75 2.41 -25.66
CA LEU A 110 5.98 1.32 -26.29
C LEU A 110 5.74 1.50 -27.79
N PRO A 111 5.35 2.69 -28.32
CA PRO A 111 5.10 2.85 -29.76
C PRO A 111 6.32 2.53 -30.63
N GLY A 112 7.52 2.88 -30.14
CA GLY A 112 8.79 2.56 -30.79
C GLY A 112 9.26 1.11 -30.59
N LYS A 113 8.59 0.34 -29.74
CA LYS A 113 8.96 -1.04 -29.36
C LYS A 113 7.94 -2.08 -29.78
N VAL A 114 6.88 -1.76 -30.52
CA VAL A 114 5.82 -2.73 -30.92
C VAL A 114 6.32 -3.93 -31.75
N LYS A 115 7.49 -3.81 -32.41
CA LYS A 115 8.16 -4.89 -33.14
C LYS A 115 9.19 -5.65 -32.29
N ASN A 116 9.48 -5.19 -31.07
CA ASN A 116 10.42 -5.85 -30.17
C ASN A 116 9.87 -7.23 -29.77
N PRO A 117 10.67 -8.31 -29.78
CA PRO A 117 10.24 -9.66 -29.40
C PRO A 117 9.53 -9.74 -28.04
N ASN A 118 9.88 -8.87 -27.10
CA ASN A 118 9.30 -8.83 -25.76
C ASN A 118 8.04 -7.95 -25.66
N ALA A 119 7.61 -7.27 -26.72
CA ALA A 119 6.47 -6.34 -26.63
C ALA A 119 5.15 -7.04 -26.26
N ALA A 120 4.96 -8.28 -26.73
CA ALA A 120 3.83 -9.12 -26.31
C ALA A 120 3.86 -9.43 -24.81
N THR A 121 5.04 -9.82 -24.30
CA THR A 121 5.25 -10.09 -22.86
C THR A 121 5.01 -8.84 -22.01
N VAL A 122 5.50 -7.68 -22.45
CA VAL A 122 5.26 -6.40 -21.75
C VAL A 122 3.78 -6.06 -21.72
N ALA A 123 3.09 -6.19 -22.85
CA ALA A 123 1.66 -5.93 -22.95
C ALA A 123 0.85 -6.82 -21.99
N LEU A 124 1.18 -8.11 -21.90
CA LEU A 124 0.58 -9.04 -20.94
C LEU A 124 0.87 -8.63 -19.49
N GLN A 125 2.12 -8.31 -19.17
CA GLN A 125 2.51 -7.89 -17.82
C GLN A 125 1.80 -6.61 -17.37
N VAL A 126 1.66 -5.62 -18.27
CA VAL A 126 0.89 -4.39 -17.97
C VAL A 126 -0.58 -4.73 -17.67
N ARG A 127 -1.21 -5.57 -18.49
CA ARG A 127 -2.59 -6.01 -18.29
C ARG A 127 -2.77 -6.75 -16.97
N ASP A 128 -1.83 -7.65 -16.63
CA ASP A 128 -1.88 -8.44 -15.41
C ASP A 128 -1.66 -7.55 -14.17
N SER A 129 -0.74 -6.58 -14.25
CA SER A 129 -0.56 -5.55 -13.22
C SER A 129 -1.83 -4.71 -13.03
N TYR A 130 -2.46 -4.27 -14.11
CA TYR A 130 -3.72 -3.52 -14.09
C TYR A 130 -4.81 -4.31 -13.38
N ASN A 131 -5.10 -5.52 -13.86
CA ASN A 131 -6.13 -6.40 -13.29
C ASN A 131 -5.85 -6.78 -11.83
N SER A 132 -4.58 -6.92 -11.45
CA SER A 132 -4.21 -7.22 -10.07
C SER A 132 -4.48 -6.04 -9.15
N LEU A 133 -4.12 -4.82 -9.57
CA LEU A 133 -4.33 -3.60 -8.80
C LEU A 133 -5.80 -3.20 -8.73
N GLU A 134 -6.55 -3.32 -9.84
CA GLU A 134 -8.00 -3.09 -9.88
C GLU A 134 -8.73 -3.97 -8.87
N ARG A 135 -8.47 -5.28 -8.87
CA ARG A 135 -9.05 -6.21 -7.87
C ARG A 135 -8.70 -5.88 -6.41
N VAL A 136 -7.58 -5.19 -6.16
CA VAL A 136 -7.22 -4.74 -4.81
C VAL A 136 -7.87 -3.39 -4.50
N ALA A 137 -7.99 -2.50 -5.48
CA ALA A 137 -8.67 -1.22 -5.35
C ALA A 137 -10.17 -1.41 -5.08
N ASP A 138 -10.83 -2.37 -5.73
CA ASP A 138 -12.27 -2.66 -5.62
C ASP A 138 -12.68 -3.40 -4.33
N LEU A 139 -11.79 -3.52 -3.34
CA LEU A 139 -12.13 -4.12 -2.05
C LEU A 139 -13.16 -3.25 -1.28
N PRO A 140 -14.18 -3.86 -0.63
CA PRO A 140 -15.32 -3.17 0.01
C PRO A 140 -14.95 -2.14 1.11
N PRO A 141 -15.88 -1.24 1.49
CA PRO A 141 -15.62 0.13 1.97
C PRO A 141 -14.78 0.29 3.25
N GLU A 142 -14.27 1.53 3.38
CA GLU A 142 -13.28 2.01 4.35
C GLU A 142 -13.51 1.52 5.79
N LYS A 143 -12.55 0.76 6.29
CA LYS A 143 -12.41 0.48 7.71
C LYS A 143 -11.17 1.17 8.25
N TRP A 144 -11.34 1.89 9.34
CA TRP A 144 -10.31 2.64 10.04
C TRP A 144 -9.74 1.79 11.16
N PHE A 145 -8.45 1.96 11.44
CA PHE A 145 -7.81 1.31 12.57
C PHE A 145 -8.23 1.99 13.87
N TYR A 146 -8.85 1.22 14.78
CA TYR A 146 -9.25 1.70 16.12
C TYR A 146 -8.26 1.28 17.21
N GLY A 147 -7.51 0.20 17.00
CA GLY A 147 -6.56 -0.32 17.98
C GLY A 147 -6.41 -1.84 17.95
N THR A 148 -5.72 -2.40 18.94
CA THR A 148 -5.67 -3.86 19.12
C THR A 148 -6.59 -4.30 20.24
N CYS A 149 -7.31 -5.40 20.01
CA CYS A 149 -8.10 -6.09 21.01
C CYS A 149 -7.25 -6.47 22.22
N ASP A 150 -7.70 -6.04 23.39
CA ASP A 150 -7.10 -6.29 24.69
C ASP A 150 -7.91 -7.28 25.53
N ALA A 151 -8.88 -7.96 24.93
CA ALA A 151 -9.69 -8.95 25.63
C ALA A 151 -8.85 -10.18 26.00
N PRO A 152 -8.97 -10.73 27.22
CA PRO A 152 -8.40 -12.02 27.56
C PRO A 152 -9.10 -13.13 26.77
N VAL A 153 -8.33 -14.07 26.23
CA VAL A 153 -8.82 -15.20 25.45
C VAL A 153 -8.16 -16.52 25.90
N GLY A 154 -8.96 -17.58 25.90
CA GLY A 154 -8.52 -18.94 26.24
C GLY A 154 -8.35 -19.17 27.75
N PRO A 155 -8.00 -20.42 28.15
CA PRO A 155 -7.93 -20.83 29.56
C PRO A 155 -6.76 -20.21 30.33
N HIS A 156 -5.78 -19.62 29.64
CA HIS A 156 -4.63 -18.94 30.24
C HIS A 156 -4.75 -17.40 30.22
N GLU A 157 -5.96 -16.87 29.95
CA GLU A 157 -6.25 -15.42 29.92
C GLU A 157 -5.30 -14.58 29.04
N THR A 158 -4.75 -15.20 27.99
CA THR A 158 -3.83 -14.50 27.08
C THR A 158 -4.53 -13.35 26.36
N ILE A 159 -3.88 -12.20 26.21
CA ILE A 159 -4.47 -11.06 25.50
C ILE A 159 -4.64 -11.36 24.00
N CYS A 160 -5.82 -11.09 23.46
CA CYS A 160 -6.16 -11.40 22.06
C CYS A 160 -5.22 -10.75 21.04
N GLY A 161 -4.83 -9.49 21.26
CA GLY A 161 -3.87 -8.73 20.45
C GLY A 161 -4.28 -8.42 19.01
N ARG A 162 -5.50 -8.80 18.57
CA ARG A 162 -5.94 -8.66 17.18
C ARG A 162 -6.22 -7.21 16.85
N ALA A 163 -5.65 -6.70 15.75
CA ALA A 163 -5.99 -5.37 15.25
C ALA A 163 -7.49 -5.28 14.85
N ILE A 164 -8.15 -4.18 15.24
CA ILE A 164 -9.58 -3.93 15.04
C ILE A 164 -9.75 -2.83 14.01
N TYR A 165 -10.50 -3.17 12.96
CA TYR A 165 -10.84 -2.28 11.86
C TYR A 165 -12.37 -2.23 11.72
N ALA A 166 -12.93 -1.03 11.66
CA ALA A 166 -14.36 -0.80 11.49
C ALA A 166 -14.62 0.50 10.70
N PRO A 167 -15.82 0.73 10.16
CA PRO A 167 -16.17 2.03 9.55
C PRO A 167 -15.85 3.21 10.48
N LYS A 168 -15.60 4.39 9.92
CA LYS A 168 -15.33 5.60 10.71
C LYS A 168 -16.53 5.97 11.59
N GLY A 169 -16.27 6.59 12.74
CA GLY A 169 -17.31 7.17 13.60
C GLY A 169 -18.12 6.15 14.41
N ARG A 170 -17.65 4.91 14.56
CA ARG A 170 -18.33 3.90 15.37
C ARG A 170 -17.99 4.12 16.83
N ALA A 171 -19.01 4.20 17.70
CA ALA A 171 -18.81 4.24 19.15
C ALA A 171 -18.40 2.88 19.74
N ILE A 172 -18.86 1.79 19.12
CA ILE A 172 -18.54 0.42 19.51
C ILE A 172 -18.00 -0.34 18.31
N VAL A 173 -16.87 -1.02 18.50
CA VAL A 173 -16.22 -1.85 17.49
C VAL A 173 -16.07 -3.29 18.01
N THR A 174 -16.17 -4.26 17.11
CA THR A 174 -16.16 -5.68 17.49
C THR A 174 -14.88 -6.33 16.97
N CYS A 175 -14.16 -7.03 17.85
CA CYS A 175 -12.99 -7.80 17.45
C CYS A 175 -13.40 -8.93 16.49
N SER A 176 -12.75 -9.02 15.33
CA SER A 176 -13.07 -10.07 14.35
C SER A 176 -12.61 -11.47 14.78
N ARG A 177 -11.74 -11.58 15.81
CA ARG A 177 -11.21 -12.85 16.31
C ARG A 177 -12.03 -13.38 17.48
N CYS A 178 -12.01 -12.68 18.62
CA CYS A 178 -12.69 -13.13 19.84
C CYS A 178 -14.12 -12.62 19.98
N ARG A 179 -14.60 -11.80 19.03
CA ARG A 179 -15.95 -11.22 19.01
C ARG A 179 -16.27 -10.28 20.18
N THR A 180 -15.31 -9.98 21.05
CA THR A 180 -15.44 -8.97 22.11
C THR A 180 -15.76 -7.61 21.51
N ARG A 181 -16.72 -6.92 22.12
CA ARG A 181 -17.08 -5.53 21.80
C ARG A 181 -16.22 -4.60 22.64
N HIS A 182 -15.69 -3.57 22.01
CA HIS A 182 -14.86 -2.57 22.66
C HIS A 182 -15.44 -1.18 22.44
N ASP A 183 -15.30 -0.34 23.47
CA ASP A 183 -15.43 1.10 23.30
C ASP A 183 -14.34 1.60 22.34
N ALA A 184 -14.79 2.24 21.27
CA ALA A 184 -13.94 2.71 20.20
C ALA A 184 -12.99 3.83 20.66
N LYS A 185 -13.47 4.75 21.48
CA LYS A 185 -12.68 5.87 22.01
C LYS A 185 -11.57 5.32 22.90
N ARG A 186 -11.89 4.41 23.82
CA ARG A 186 -10.92 3.74 24.69
C ARG A 186 -9.82 3.05 23.91
N LEU A 187 -10.17 2.33 22.84
CA LEU A 187 -9.18 1.66 21.99
C LEU A 187 -8.29 2.64 21.25
N ILE A 188 -8.87 3.73 20.72
CA ILE A 188 -8.10 4.78 20.03
C ILE A 188 -7.11 5.40 21.00
N ASP A 189 -7.55 5.78 22.19
CA ASP A 189 -6.71 6.43 23.21
C ASP A 189 -5.59 5.49 23.67
N ALA A 190 -5.91 4.23 23.98
CA ALA A 190 -4.92 3.21 24.33
C ALA A 190 -3.91 2.94 23.19
N SER A 191 -4.37 3.06 21.94
CA SER A 191 -3.51 2.89 20.76
C SER A 191 -2.61 4.09 20.54
N LYS A 192 -3.10 5.32 20.74
CA LYS A 192 -2.26 6.53 20.71
C LYS A 192 -1.13 6.42 21.73
N GLN A 193 -1.47 6.04 22.96
CA GLN A 193 -0.49 5.89 24.02
C GLN A 193 0.55 4.83 23.66
N ARG A 194 0.14 3.64 23.21
CA ARG A 194 1.09 2.60 22.78
C ARG A 194 1.92 3.02 21.57
N LEU A 195 1.30 3.69 20.58
CA LEU A 195 2.01 4.15 19.40
C LEU A 195 3.07 5.19 19.74
N SER A 196 2.81 6.06 20.71
CA SER A 196 3.73 7.14 21.12
C SER A 196 5.12 6.65 21.52
N GLU A 197 5.22 5.41 22.02
CA GLU A 197 6.47 4.78 22.45
C GLU A 197 7.34 4.28 21.28
N TYR A 198 6.76 4.11 20.09
CA TYR A 198 7.48 3.59 18.93
C TYR A 198 8.32 4.69 18.26
N ALA A 199 9.49 4.28 17.75
CA ALA A 199 10.31 5.08 16.85
C ALA A 199 10.26 4.47 15.44
N VAL A 200 9.77 5.24 14.47
CA VAL A 200 9.60 4.80 13.08
C VAL A 200 10.06 5.90 12.11
N THR A 201 10.23 5.57 10.84
CA THR A 201 10.57 6.57 9.82
C THR A 201 9.39 7.51 9.54
N ILE A 202 9.66 8.73 9.08
CA ILE A 202 8.62 9.73 8.75
C ILE A 202 7.57 9.19 7.76
N PRO A 203 7.92 8.52 6.64
CA PRO A 203 6.93 7.98 5.71
C PRO A 203 5.99 6.97 6.37
N HIS A 204 6.54 6.13 7.25
CA HIS A 204 5.77 5.12 7.96
C HIS A 204 4.83 5.77 8.99
N MET A 205 5.34 6.72 9.77
CA MET A 205 4.56 7.46 10.77
C MET A 205 3.36 8.20 10.17
N VAL A 206 3.60 8.98 9.11
CA VAL A 206 2.53 9.77 8.49
C VAL A 206 1.44 8.88 7.94
N ARG A 207 1.84 7.75 7.35
CA ARG A 207 0.90 6.76 6.83
C ARG A 207 0.06 6.13 7.96
N LEU A 208 0.71 5.73 9.04
CA LEU A 208 0.08 5.18 10.25
C LEU A 208 -0.96 6.14 10.84
N LEU A 209 -0.60 7.42 11.03
CA LEU A 209 -1.46 8.40 11.69
C LEU A 209 -2.67 8.79 10.82
N ASN A 210 -2.45 9.01 9.52
CA ASN A 210 -3.51 9.39 8.56
C ASN A 210 -4.60 8.34 8.39
N GLN A 211 -4.32 7.09 8.73
CA GLN A 211 -5.22 5.94 8.57
C GLN A 211 -5.83 5.49 9.90
N SER A 212 -5.53 6.20 10.99
CA SER A 212 -6.10 5.94 12.31
C SER A 212 -7.43 6.64 12.50
N ALA A 213 -8.37 6.00 13.21
CA ALA A 213 -9.68 6.60 13.52
C ALA A 213 -9.58 7.87 14.40
N ALA A 214 -8.38 8.17 14.94
CA ALA A 214 -8.11 9.38 15.70
C ALA A 214 -8.19 10.68 14.86
N GLY A 215 -8.23 10.59 13.53
CA GLY A 215 -8.41 11.75 12.65
C GLY A 215 -7.17 12.64 12.51
N ILE A 216 -5.98 12.13 12.83
CA ILE A 216 -4.73 12.87 12.75
C ILE A 216 -4.22 12.82 11.31
N HIS A 217 -4.45 13.90 10.57
CA HIS A 217 -4.03 14.03 9.17
C HIS A 217 -2.77 14.90 9.04
N LEU A 218 -1.66 14.27 8.69
CA LEU A 218 -0.36 14.89 8.48
C LEU A 218 0.11 14.71 7.04
N LYS A 219 0.78 15.74 6.51
CA LYS A 219 1.49 15.65 5.23
C LYS A 219 2.95 15.29 5.50
N PRO A 220 3.60 14.39 4.74
CA PRO A 220 5.00 14.04 4.98
C PRO A 220 5.93 15.25 4.99
N LYS A 221 5.69 16.18 4.06
CA LYS A 221 6.42 17.45 3.95
C LYS A 221 6.38 18.29 5.23
N THR A 222 5.28 18.24 5.99
CA THR A 222 5.15 18.96 7.26
C THR A 222 6.10 18.38 8.30
N VAL A 223 6.13 17.05 8.42
CA VAL A 223 6.98 16.35 9.39
C VAL A 223 8.46 16.48 9.03
N TYR A 224 8.81 16.39 7.74
CA TYR A 224 10.18 16.68 7.28
C TYR A 224 10.60 18.11 7.62
N LYS A 225 9.74 19.11 7.41
CA LYS A 225 10.03 20.49 7.81
C LYS A 225 10.23 20.66 9.31
N TRP A 226 9.49 19.92 10.15
CA TRP A 226 9.71 19.96 11.59
C TRP A 226 11.08 19.38 11.96
N ALA A 227 11.49 18.28 11.33
CA ALA A 227 12.83 17.72 11.50
C ALA A 227 13.94 18.68 11.01
N GLU A 228 13.78 19.27 9.83
CA GLU A 228 14.73 20.26 9.27
C GLU A 228 14.88 21.50 10.17
N ARG A 229 13.79 21.93 10.82
CA ARG A 229 13.75 23.07 11.74
C ARG A 229 14.21 22.74 13.16
N GLY A 230 14.68 21.51 13.40
CA GLY A 230 15.10 21.07 14.73
C GLY A 230 13.98 20.88 15.76
N LYS A 231 12.71 20.89 15.33
CA LYS A 231 11.56 20.59 16.21
C LYS A 231 11.37 19.10 16.46
N LEU A 232 11.94 18.26 15.60
CA LEU A 232 11.97 16.81 15.77
C LEU A 232 13.41 16.32 15.69
N SER A 233 13.84 15.61 16.74
CA SER A 233 15.15 14.97 16.77
C SER A 233 15.00 13.48 16.49
N PRO A 234 15.86 12.89 15.64
CA PRO A 234 15.86 11.45 15.43
C PRO A 234 16.32 10.74 16.71
N VAL A 235 15.61 9.68 17.08
CA VAL A 235 15.94 8.86 18.27
C VAL A 235 16.97 7.80 17.93
N ARG A 236 17.05 7.39 16.66
CA ARG A 236 18.03 6.44 16.15
C ARG A 236 18.22 6.62 14.65
N GLU A 237 19.43 6.37 14.17
CA GLU A 237 19.70 6.22 12.73
C GLU A 237 19.91 4.75 12.38
N THR A 238 19.40 4.33 11.22
CA THR A 238 19.49 2.96 10.71
C THR A 238 19.88 3.00 9.24
N SER A 239 20.25 1.85 8.66
CA SER A 239 20.49 1.72 7.21
C SER A 239 19.27 2.07 6.35
N GLN A 240 18.06 2.07 6.94
CA GLN A 240 16.80 2.43 6.28
C GLN A 240 16.40 3.90 6.51
N GLY A 241 17.22 4.67 7.21
CA GLY A 241 17.00 6.09 7.50
C GLY A 241 16.82 6.41 8.98
N LYS A 242 16.40 7.64 9.25
CA LYS A 242 16.23 8.20 10.59
C LYS A 242 14.89 7.82 11.20
N LEU A 243 14.90 7.37 12.45
CA LEU A 243 13.72 7.00 13.23
C LEU A 243 13.34 8.13 14.17
N TYR A 244 12.06 8.49 14.17
CA TYR A 244 11.49 9.54 15.00
C TYR A 244 10.41 8.92 15.90
N ARG A 245 10.32 9.41 17.14
CA ARG A 245 9.27 8.98 18.06
C ARG A 245 7.92 9.47 17.59
N VAL A 246 6.93 8.58 17.64
CA VAL A 246 5.55 8.93 17.27
C VAL A 246 4.95 9.92 18.27
N GLY A 247 5.30 9.82 19.55
CA GLY A 247 4.86 10.76 20.58
C GLY A 247 5.23 12.21 20.27
N ASP A 248 6.47 12.46 19.84
CA ASP A 248 6.96 13.81 19.53
C ASP A 248 6.21 14.42 18.34
N VAL A 249 5.86 13.60 17.33
CA VAL A 249 5.07 14.05 16.18
C VAL A 249 3.61 14.29 16.54
N LEU A 250 3.04 13.46 17.42
CA LEU A 250 1.69 13.66 17.93
C LEU A 250 1.58 14.98 18.71
N ALA A 251 2.54 15.25 19.60
CA ALA A 251 2.59 16.50 20.36
C ALA A 251 2.69 17.73 19.42
N LEU A 252 3.58 17.70 18.42
CA LEU A 252 3.68 18.78 17.44
C LEU A 252 2.43 18.95 16.57
N ALA A 253 1.72 17.86 16.27
CA ALA A 253 0.46 17.90 15.53
C ALA A 253 -0.66 18.56 16.35
N GLU A 254 -0.66 18.37 17.67
CA GLU A 254 -1.58 19.03 18.60
C GLU A 254 -1.25 20.52 18.80
N GLU A 255 0.04 20.87 18.88
CA GLU A 255 0.51 22.26 19.04
C GLU A 255 0.41 23.10 17.76
N SER A 256 0.45 22.46 16.59
CA SER A 256 0.35 23.11 15.29
C SER A 256 -0.77 22.50 14.46
N PRO A 257 -2.06 22.68 14.86
CA PRO A 257 -3.17 22.17 14.09
C PRO A 257 -3.07 22.74 12.68
N ALA A 258 -2.99 21.85 11.69
CA ALA A 258 -2.99 22.26 10.30
C ALA A 258 -4.22 23.15 10.06
N LYS A 259 -4.02 24.34 9.48
CA LYS A 259 -5.14 25.10 8.91
C LYS A 259 -5.88 24.15 7.97
N GLN A 260 -7.13 23.82 8.33
CA GLN A 260 -8.03 22.99 7.54
C GLN A 260 -8.20 23.58 6.14
#